data_AF-A0A6G3DGP0-F1
#
_entry.id   AF-A0A6G3DGP0-F1
#
_cell.length_a   1.000
_cell.length_b   1.000
_cell.length_c   1.000
_cell.angle_alpha   90.00
_cell.angle_beta   90.00
_cell.angle_gamma   90.00
#
_symmetry.space_group_name_H-M   'P 1'
#
loop_
_entity.id
_entity.type
_entity.pdbx_description
1 polymer ?
#
loop_
_entity_poly.entity_id
_entity_poly.type
_entity_poly.pdbx_seq_one_letter_code
_entity_poly.pdbx_strand_id
1 'polypeptide(L)'
;MAHPHRQPHRQHHEHDHEHDEVRLVHSPHVPDHDHDHDEDPGRIEDNPIWQQDNVTLHSVGVDIGSSGTQVLFSRLFLRRIGEELTSRYLVVRRETLHRSPVWLTPYASETMIDAGALGALVDEAYDAAGVDPRDVDTGVVILTGEALRRRNAAAIASVLAAKGGDLVTATAGHTWRPGS
;
A
#
# COMPACT_ATOMS: atom_id res chain seq x y z
N MET A 1 -25.70 82.49 -16.60
CA MET A 1 -24.79 83.63 -16.52
C MET A 1 -23.35 83.12 -16.57
N ALA A 2 -22.50 83.80 -17.34
CA ALA A 2 -21.03 83.69 -17.49
C ALA A 2 -20.40 82.40 -18.10
N HIS A 3 -20.08 82.57 -19.40
CA HIS A 3 -19.17 81.90 -20.36
C HIS A 3 -17.64 82.08 -20.03
N PRO A 4 -16.65 81.65 -20.87
CA PRO A 4 -16.53 80.47 -21.77
C PRO A 4 -15.06 79.91 -21.98
N HIS A 5 -14.96 78.88 -22.85
CA HIS A 5 -14.02 78.72 -24.00
C HIS A 5 -12.81 77.74 -24.01
N ARG A 6 -12.90 76.84 -25.01
CA ARG A 6 -11.93 76.33 -26.03
C ARG A 6 -10.85 75.28 -25.68
N GLN A 7 -10.91 74.15 -26.41
CA GLN A 7 -9.80 73.22 -26.79
C GLN A 7 -8.94 73.83 -27.94
N PRO A 8 -7.88 73.19 -28.54
CA PRO A 8 -7.18 71.91 -28.28
C PRO A 8 -5.60 71.93 -28.47
N HIS A 9 -4.97 70.74 -28.36
CA HIS A 9 -3.74 70.22 -29.02
C HIS A 9 -2.36 70.18 -28.31
N ARG A 10 -1.91 68.92 -28.11
CA ARG A 10 -0.57 68.27 -28.24
C ARG A 10 0.72 69.11 -28.16
N GLN A 11 1.64 68.69 -27.28
CA GLN A 11 2.95 68.10 -27.62
C GLN A 11 3.65 67.63 -26.32
N HIS A 12 4.07 66.36 -26.26
CA HIS A 12 5.05 65.85 -25.30
C HIS A 12 6.37 65.66 -26.05
N HIS A 13 7.45 66.29 -25.58
CA HIS A 13 8.84 65.96 -25.88
C HIS A 13 9.66 66.19 -24.59
N GLU A 14 10.11 65.06 -24.04
CA GLU A 14 11.45 64.71 -23.56
C GLU A 14 12.35 65.75 -22.86
N HIS A 15 12.73 65.43 -21.62
CA HIS A 15 13.96 65.72 -20.86
C HIS A 15 13.77 64.98 -19.50
N ASP A 16 14.71 64.37 -18.79
CA ASP A 16 16.11 63.95 -18.97
C ASP A 16 16.48 63.13 -17.69
N HIS A 17 17.52 62.28 -17.78
CA HIS A 17 18.42 61.78 -16.70
C HIS A 17 18.04 60.60 -15.78
N GLU A 18 18.92 59.57 -15.79
CA GLU A 18 19.72 59.00 -14.66
C GLU A 18 20.24 57.58 -15.08
N HIS A 19 21.49 57.43 -15.56
CA HIS A 19 22.74 57.09 -14.83
C HIS A 19 22.66 55.87 -13.88
N ASP A 20 23.15 54.71 -14.32
CA ASP A 20 24.49 54.16 -14.02
C ASP A 20 24.46 52.61 -14.03
N GLU A 21 25.15 52.00 -15.01
CA GLU A 21 25.26 50.55 -15.17
C GLU A 21 26.36 50.00 -14.24
N VAL A 22 25.97 49.17 -13.27
CA VAL A 22 26.94 48.50 -12.39
C VAL A 22 27.45 47.20 -13.03
N ARG A 23 28.53 47.38 -13.78
CA ARG A 23 29.79 46.61 -13.79
C ARG A 23 29.76 45.09 -13.60
N LEU A 24 29.99 44.40 -14.73
CA LEU A 24 30.52 43.04 -14.85
C LEU A 24 31.84 42.86 -14.07
N VAL A 25 31.95 41.77 -13.31
CA VAL A 25 33.24 41.25 -12.83
C VAL A 25 33.32 39.76 -13.20
N HIS A 26 34.22 39.44 -14.12
CA HIS A 26 34.64 38.08 -14.40
C HIS A 26 35.52 37.55 -13.25
N SER A 27 35.38 36.27 -12.92
CA SER A 27 36.54 35.45 -12.59
C SER A 27 36.36 34.00 -13.04
N PRO A 28 37.46 33.33 -13.42
CA PRO A 28 37.44 32.12 -14.25
C PRO A 28 37.61 30.88 -13.39
N HIS A 29 36.67 29.95 -13.49
CA HIS A 29 36.93 28.55 -13.18
C HIS A 29 36.02 27.68 -14.03
N VAL A 30 36.62 26.97 -14.98
CA VAL A 30 36.01 25.84 -15.67
C VAL A 30 36.42 24.60 -14.89
N PRO A 31 35.51 23.92 -14.18
CA PRO A 31 35.56 22.48 -14.13
C PRO A 31 34.95 21.97 -15.44
N ASP A 32 35.79 21.43 -16.31
CA ASP A 32 35.32 20.41 -17.25
C ASP A 32 34.70 19.30 -16.39
N HIS A 33 33.38 19.27 -16.36
CA HIS A 33 32.63 18.11 -15.91
C HIS A 33 31.89 17.59 -17.13
N ASP A 34 32.62 16.79 -17.88
CA ASP A 34 32.07 15.66 -18.62
C ASP A 34 31.29 14.81 -17.62
N HIS A 35 30.01 15.13 -17.43
CA HIS A 35 29.07 14.22 -16.82
C HIS A 35 28.45 13.37 -17.93
N ASP A 36 29.27 12.48 -18.48
CA ASP A 36 28.79 11.19 -18.96
C ASP A 36 28.38 10.36 -17.72
N HIS A 37 27.33 10.81 -17.03
CA HIS A 37 26.58 9.94 -16.16
C HIS A 37 25.47 9.34 -17.02
N ASP A 38 25.86 8.33 -17.79
CA ASP A 38 25.00 7.17 -18.03
C ASP A 38 24.77 6.48 -16.67
N GLU A 39 24.12 7.17 -15.73
CA GLU A 39 23.46 6.50 -14.63
C GLU A 39 22.26 5.79 -15.26
N ASP A 40 22.48 4.53 -15.66
CA ASP A 40 21.40 3.55 -15.69
C ASP A 40 20.66 3.74 -14.36
N PRO A 41 19.39 4.23 -14.35
CA PRO A 41 18.74 4.71 -13.13
C PRO A 41 18.43 3.59 -12.12
N GLY A 42 19.07 2.44 -12.26
CA GLY A 42 18.81 1.22 -11.55
C GLY A 42 17.37 0.78 -11.76
N ARG A 43 16.97 -0.23 -11.00
CA ARG A 43 15.55 -0.48 -10.85
C ARG A 43 14.97 0.66 -10.03
N ILE A 44 13.79 1.17 -10.39
CA ILE A 44 13.13 2.26 -9.65
C ILE A 44 12.94 1.89 -8.17
N GLU A 45 12.83 0.60 -7.88
CA GLU A 45 12.79 0.00 -6.54
C GLU A 45 14.04 0.26 -5.68
N ASP A 46 15.18 0.60 -6.28
CA ASP A 46 16.45 0.89 -5.60
C ASP A 46 16.59 2.38 -5.22
N ASN A 47 15.70 3.25 -5.71
CA ASN A 47 15.73 4.67 -5.42
C ASN A 47 15.25 4.95 -3.97
N PRO A 48 16.03 5.66 -3.12
CA PRO A 48 15.68 5.94 -1.72
C PRO A 48 14.36 6.66 -1.53
N ILE A 49 13.97 7.52 -2.47
CA ILE A 49 12.68 8.23 -2.44
C ILE A 49 11.54 7.23 -2.69
N TRP A 50 11.75 6.28 -3.60
CA TRP A 50 10.78 5.23 -3.87
C TRP A 50 10.61 4.28 -2.69
N GLN A 51 11.70 3.93 -2.00
CA GLN A 51 11.66 3.06 -0.82
C GLN A 51 10.98 3.72 0.40
N GLN A 52 11.01 5.05 0.52
CA GLN A 52 10.30 5.76 1.60
C GLN A 52 8.76 5.62 1.48
N ASP A 53 8.25 5.52 0.26
CA ASP A 53 6.82 5.48 -0.02
C ASP A 53 6.28 4.08 -0.32
N ASN A 54 7.14 3.08 -0.52
CA ASN A 54 6.73 1.73 -0.90
C ASN A 54 7.20 0.71 0.14
N VAL A 55 6.25 -0.10 0.63
CA VAL A 55 6.49 -1.16 1.61
C VAL A 55 6.07 -2.49 1.00
N THR A 56 6.89 -3.52 1.19
CA THR A 56 6.55 -4.88 0.82
C THR A 56 6.27 -5.68 2.08
N LEU A 57 5.15 -6.41 2.14
CA LEU A 57 4.80 -7.30 3.24
C LEU A 57 4.53 -8.70 2.71
N HIS A 58 5.01 -9.72 3.41
CA HIS A 58 4.56 -11.10 3.30
C HIS A 58 3.32 -11.30 4.16
N SER A 59 2.29 -11.89 3.56
CA SER A 59 0.99 -12.06 4.19
C SER A 59 0.48 -13.49 4.10
N VAL A 60 -0.24 -13.92 5.13
CA VAL A 60 -1.03 -15.16 5.14
C VAL A 60 -2.52 -14.86 5.25
N GLY A 61 -3.33 -15.53 4.46
CA GLY A 61 -4.80 -15.49 4.54
C GLY A 61 -5.36 -16.88 4.79
N VAL A 62 -6.17 -17.04 5.85
CA VAL A 62 -6.89 -18.28 6.15
C VAL A 62 -8.38 -18.05 5.93
N ASP A 63 -8.96 -18.71 4.94
CA ASP A 63 -10.41 -18.67 4.68
C ASP A 63 -11.06 -19.95 5.20
N ILE A 64 -12.06 -19.79 6.07
CA ILE A 64 -12.79 -20.86 6.74
C ILE A 64 -14.27 -20.68 6.39
N GLY A 65 -14.72 -21.40 5.37
CA GLY A 65 -16.10 -21.41 4.92
C GLY A 65 -16.92 -22.58 5.48
N SER A 66 -18.19 -22.64 5.09
CA SER A 66 -19.10 -23.71 5.50
C SER A 66 -18.58 -25.11 5.16
N SER A 67 -18.03 -25.28 3.97
CA SER A 67 -17.60 -26.60 3.47
C SER A 67 -16.10 -26.69 3.26
N GLY A 68 -15.43 -25.55 3.08
CA GLY A 68 -14.05 -25.50 2.62
C GLY A 68 -13.18 -24.61 3.48
N THR A 69 -11.93 -25.03 3.69
CA THR A 69 -10.86 -24.23 4.29
C THR A 69 -9.69 -24.14 3.30
N GLN A 70 -9.10 -22.95 3.16
CA GLN A 70 -7.94 -22.71 2.30
C GLN A 70 -6.99 -21.69 2.94
N VAL A 71 -5.69 -21.86 2.68
CA VAL A 71 -4.63 -20.94 3.10
C VAL A 71 -3.95 -20.34 1.86
N LEU A 72 -3.70 -19.04 1.89
CA LEU A 72 -3.07 -18.28 0.82
C LEU A 72 -1.89 -17.48 1.37
N PHE A 73 -0.71 -17.69 0.79
CA PHE A 73 0.47 -16.87 1.05
C PHE A 73 0.65 -15.88 -0.09
N SER A 74 0.93 -14.62 0.23
CA SER A 74 1.06 -13.56 -0.76
C SER A 74 2.09 -12.53 -0.36
N ARG A 75 2.70 -11.90 -1.37
CA ARG A 75 3.48 -10.67 -1.21
C ARG A 75 2.59 -9.48 -1.58
N LEU A 76 2.45 -8.54 -0.66
CA LEU A 76 1.71 -7.31 -0.81
C LEU A 76 2.70 -6.18 -1.06
N PHE A 77 2.44 -5.40 -2.11
CA PHE A 77 3.16 -4.16 -2.37
C PHE A 77 2.22 -3.02 -1.98
N LEU A 78 2.64 -2.24 -1.01
CA LEU A 78 1.90 -1.14 -0.45
C LEU A 78 2.56 0.17 -0.86
N ARG A 79 1.75 1.18 -1.16
CA ARG A 79 2.21 2.54 -1.44
C ARG A 79 1.53 3.53 -0.50
N ARG A 80 2.30 4.46 0.04
CA ARG A 80 1.79 5.60 0.82
C ARG A 80 0.98 6.53 -0.08
N ILE A 81 -0.13 7.07 0.43
CA ILE A 81 -0.92 8.07 -0.27
C ILE A 81 -0.88 9.40 0.48
N GLY A 82 -0.35 10.44 -0.17
CA GLY A 82 -0.43 11.84 0.26
C GLY A 82 0.93 12.55 0.28
N GLU A 83 0.92 13.85 -0.06
CA GLU A 83 2.09 14.74 -0.04
C GLU A 83 2.45 15.24 1.38
N GLU A 84 1.65 14.93 2.40
CA GLU A 84 1.90 15.34 3.79
C GLU A 84 1.64 14.18 4.77
N LEU A 85 2.71 13.56 5.28
CA LEU A 85 2.82 12.77 6.53
C LEU A 85 1.69 11.79 6.92
N THR A 86 0.80 11.38 6.01
CA THR A 86 -0.25 10.41 6.37
C THR A 86 0.33 9.00 6.46
N SER A 87 0.00 8.25 7.51
CA SER A 87 0.38 6.83 7.67
C SER A 87 -0.51 5.87 6.87
N ARG A 88 -1.20 6.36 5.84
CA ARG A 88 -2.15 5.55 5.06
C ARG A 88 -1.43 4.87 3.91
N TYR A 89 -1.41 3.55 3.97
CA TYR A 89 -0.92 2.69 2.90
C TYR A 89 -2.08 2.02 2.18
N LEU A 90 -1.99 1.92 0.85
CA LEU A 90 -2.87 1.07 0.05
C LEU A 90 -2.07 -0.04 -0.60
N VAL A 91 -2.64 -1.25 -0.66
CA VAL A 91 -2.11 -2.35 -1.46
C VAL A 91 -2.30 -2.00 -2.94
N VAL A 92 -1.21 -1.77 -3.65
CA VAL A 92 -1.20 -1.44 -5.09
C VAL A 92 -0.97 -2.66 -5.97
N ARG A 93 -0.37 -3.72 -5.41
CA ARG A 93 -0.16 -5.01 -6.09
C ARG A 93 -0.13 -6.14 -5.07
N ARG A 94 -0.62 -7.30 -5.48
CA ARG A 94 -0.52 -8.56 -4.72
C ARG A 94 -0.01 -9.66 -5.63
N GLU A 95 0.99 -10.39 -5.16
CA GLU A 95 1.50 -11.61 -5.79
C GLU A 95 1.17 -12.80 -4.91
N THR A 96 0.55 -13.84 -5.48
CA THR A 96 0.34 -15.10 -4.78
C THR A 96 1.63 -15.90 -4.81
N LEU A 97 2.16 -16.22 -3.63
CA LEU A 97 3.37 -17.03 -3.47
C LEU A 97 3.04 -18.52 -3.41
N HIS A 98 2.01 -18.86 -2.64
CA HIS A 98 1.52 -20.22 -2.51
C HIS A 98 0.02 -20.20 -2.21
N ARG A 99 -0.70 -21.20 -2.71
CA ARG A 99 -2.11 -21.44 -2.40
C ARG A 99 -2.27 -22.93 -2.09
N SER A 100 -2.84 -23.23 -0.94
CA SER A 100 -3.11 -24.60 -0.56
C SER A 100 -4.25 -25.22 -1.40
N PRO A 101 -4.38 -26.55 -1.41
CA PRO A 101 -5.63 -27.20 -1.78
C PRO A 101 -6.81 -26.68 -0.95
N VAL A 102 -8.03 -26.93 -1.42
CA VAL A 102 -9.23 -26.71 -0.61
C VAL A 102 -9.51 -27.97 0.19
N TRP A 103 -9.43 -27.88 1.50
CA TRP A 103 -9.80 -28.97 2.41
C TRP A 103 -11.24 -28.81 2.89
N LEU A 104 -11.86 -29.89 3.34
CA LEU A 104 -13.12 -29.77 4.05
C LEU A 104 -12.91 -29.06 5.39
N THR A 105 -13.82 -28.13 5.73
CA THR A 105 -13.77 -27.47 7.05
C THR A 105 -13.99 -28.51 8.14
N PRO A 106 -13.04 -28.71 9.07
CA PRO A 106 -13.14 -29.78 10.05
C PRO A 106 -14.08 -29.36 11.19
N TYR A 107 -15.29 -29.92 11.22
CA TYR A 107 -16.22 -29.72 12.32
C TYR A 107 -16.11 -30.86 13.34
N ALA A 108 -15.93 -30.52 14.60
CA ALA A 108 -15.98 -31.48 15.71
C ALA A 108 -17.43 -31.83 16.08
N SER A 109 -18.37 -30.91 15.82
CA SER A 109 -19.81 -31.12 16.03
C SER A 109 -20.64 -30.09 15.25
N GLU A 110 -21.97 -30.19 15.34
CA GLU A 110 -22.89 -29.16 14.83
C GLU A 110 -22.67 -27.77 15.42
N THR A 111 -21.92 -27.62 16.52
CA THR A 111 -21.72 -26.30 17.16
C THR A 111 -20.26 -25.85 17.22
N MET A 112 -19.32 -26.70 16.81
CA MET A 112 -17.89 -26.48 17.01
C MET A 112 -17.08 -26.86 15.78
N ILE A 113 -16.11 -26.02 15.45
CA ILE A 113 -15.00 -26.37 14.55
C ILE A 113 -13.96 -27.17 15.37
N ASP A 114 -13.38 -28.21 14.79
CA ASP A 114 -12.22 -28.88 15.37
C ASP A 114 -10.98 -27.98 15.20
N ALA A 115 -10.59 -27.31 16.28
CA ALA A 115 -9.45 -26.39 16.24
C ALA A 115 -8.10 -27.10 16.06
N GLY A 116 -7.97 -28.35 16.51
CA GLY A 116 -6.75 -29.12 16.36
C GLY A 116 -6.56 -29.56 14.91
N ALA A 117 -7.60 -30.12 14.31
CA ALA A 117 -7.58 -30.49 12.89
C ALA A 117 -7.40 -29.26 11.99
N LEU A 118 -8.06 -28.14 12.30
CA LEU A 118 -7.87 -26.89 11.57
C LEU A 118 -6.43 -26.38 11.68
N GLY A 119 -5.84 -26.44 12.88
CA GLY A 119 -4.43 -26.07 13.10
C GLY A 119 -3.48 -26.91 12.25
N ALA A 120 -3.72 -28.22 12.16
CA ALA A 120 -2.92 -29.12 11.33
C ALA A 120 -2.99 -28.77 9.84
N LEU A 121 -4.16 -28.37 9.32
CA LEU A 121 -4.30 -27.91 7.93
C LEU A 121 -3.49 -26.63 7.66
N VAL A 122 -3.46 -25.72 8.64
CA VAL A 122 -2.69 -24.48 8.54
C VAL A 122 -1.19 -24.80 8.57
N ASP A 123 -0.75 -25.63 9.50
CA ASP A 123 0.65 -26.03 9.61
C ASP A 123 1.11 -26.79 8.34
N GLU A 124 0.27 -27.67 7.77
CA GLU A 124 0.52 -28.32 6.46
C GLU A 124 0.68 -27.29 5.32
N ALA A 125 -0.10 -26.21 5.33
CA ALA A 125 0.03 -25.15 4.33
C ALA A 125 1.36 -24.39 4.44
N TYR A 126 1.83 -24.11 5.67
CA TYR A 126 3.13 -23.47 5.90
C TYR A 126 4.27 -24.37 5.43
N ASP A 127 4.22 -25.66 5.77
CA ASP A 127 5.22 -26.64 5.35
C ASP A 127 5.25 -26.78 3.82
N ALA A 128 4.08 -26.88 3.18
CA ALA A 128 3.97 -26.97 1.71
C ALA A 128 4.42 -25.68 0.99
N ALA A 129 4.27 -24.53 1.63
CA ALA A 129 4.75 -23.25 1.11
C ALA A 129 6.24 -23.02 1.37
N GLY A 130 6.87 -23.78 2.28
CA GLY A 130 8.24 -23.55 2.73
C GLY A 130 8.41 -22.19 3.44
N VAL A 131 7.37 -21.72 4.12
CA VAL A 131 7.35 -20.42 4.81
C VAL A 131 7.49 -20.63 6.31
N ASP A 132 8.44 -19.95 6.95
CA ASP A 132 8.49 -19.87 8.41
C ASP A 132 7.43 -18.85 8.89
N PRO A 133 6.59 -19.17 9.89
CA PRO A 133 5.63 -18.22 10.44
C PRO A 133 6.24 -16.89 10.90
N ARG A 134 7.53 -16.87 11.26
CA ARG A 134 8.27 -15.65 11.66
C ARG A 134 8.60 -14.72 10.49
N ASP A 135 8.52 -15.23 9.25
CA ASP A 135 8.76 -14.45 8.03
C ASP A 135 7.46 -13.84 7.47
N VAL A 136 6.33 -14.03 8.16
CA VAL A 136 5.03 -13.44 7.82
C VAL A 136 4.84 -12.15 8.61
N ASP A 137 4.73 -11.03 7.89
CA ASP A 137 4.57 -9.71 8.51
C ASP A 137 3.14 -9.48 9.01
N THR A 138 2.16 -10.05 8.32
CA THR A 138 0.74 -9.84 8.63
C THR A 138 -0.11 -10.99 8.14
N GLY A 139 -1.35 -11.04 8.60
CA GLY A 139 -2.30 -11.94 8.02
C GLY A 139 -3.73 -11.62 8.37
N VAL A 140 -4.60 -12.42 7.79
CA VAL A 140 -6.04 -12.30 7.93
C VAL A 140 -6.68 -13.67 8.09
N VAL A 141 -7.66 -13.75 8.98
CA VAL A 141 -8.55 -14.91 9.11
C VAL A 141 -9.94 -14.47 8.72
N ILE A 142 -10.53 -15.19 7.78
CA ILE A 142 -11.87 -14.95 7.25
C ILE A 142 -12.72 -16.16 7.64
N LEU A 143 -13.77 -15.93 8.42
CA LEU A 143 -14.79 -16.94 8.71
C LEU A 143 -16.09 -16.55 8.02
N THR A 144 -16.68 -17.48 7.27
CA THR A 144 -17.93 -17.24 6.53
C THR A 144 -18.94 -18.36 6.75
N GLY A 145 -20.20 -18.08 6.36
CA GLY A 145 -21.26 -19.08 6.32
C GLY A 145 -21.51 -19.76 7.67
N GLU A 146 -21.50 -21.09 7.65
CA GLU A 146 -21.76 -21.92 8.82
C GLU A 146 -20.60 -21.93 9.81
N ALA A 147 -19.35 -21.78 9.32
CA ALA A 147 -18.17 -21.70 10.18
C ALA A 147 -18.25 -20.49 11.13
N LEU A 148 -18.75 -19.36 10.63
CA LEU A 148 -18.93 -18.15 11.44
C LEU A 148 -19.98 -18.33 12.57
N ARG A 149 -20.94 -19.25 12.39
CA ARG A 149 -21.98 -19.53 13.40
C ARG A 149 -21.52 -20.46 14.52
N ARG A 150 -20.29 -21.00 14.43
CA ARG A 150 -19.76 -21.91 15.46
C ARG A 150 -19.40 -21.17 16.72
N ARG A 151 -19.63 -21.80 17.88
CA ARG A 151 -19.41 -21.18 19.20
C ARG A 151 -17.96 -20.77 19.41
N ASN A 152 -17.01 -21.48 18.80
CA ASN A 152 -15.59 -21.21 18.89
C ASN A 152 -15.02 -20.40 17.72
N ALA A 153 -15.85 -19.87 16.80
CA ALA A 153 -15.38 -19.10 15.65
C ALA A 153 -14.50 -17.91 16.05
N ALA A 154 -14.92 -17.13 17.04
CA ALA A 154 -14.16 -15.98 17.52
C ALA A 154 -12.82 -16.38 18.18
N ALA A 155 -12.82 -17.47 18.95
CA ALA A 155 -11.60 -17.98 19.57
C ALA A 155 -10.59 -18.48 18.53
N ILE A 156 -11.07 -19.19 17.51
CA ILE A 156 -10.24 -19.64 16.38
C ILE A 156 -9.65 -18.45 15.63
N ALA A 157 -10.47 -17.45 15.31
CA ALA A 157 -10.00 -16.24 14.65
C ALA A 157 -8.88 -15.57 15.45
N SER A 158 -9.05 -15.46 16.77
CA SER A 158 -8.05 -14.87 17.66
C SER A 158 -6.76 -15.68 17.73
N VAL A 159 -6.82 -17.00 17.77
CA VAL A 159 -5.62 -17.86 17.86
C VAL A 159 -4.85 -17.86 16.54
N LEU A 160 -5.55 -17.98 15.41
CA LEU A 160 -4.92 -17.91 14.10
C LEU A 160 -4.36 -16.51 13.82
N ALA A 161 -5.01 -15.46 14.33
CA ALA A 161 -4.49 -14.09 14.33
C ALA A 161 -3.24 -13.89 15.21
N ALA A 162 -2.98 -14.75 16.19
CA ALA A 162 -1.73 -14.64 16.95
C ALA A 162 -0.54 -15.33 16.25
N LYS A 163 -0.79 -16.24 15.30
CA LYS A 163 0.23 -17.13 14.73
C LYS A 163 1.03 -16.55 13.55
N GLY A 164 0.56 -15.51 12.86
CA GLY A 164 1.19 -15.00 11.61
C GLY A 164 1.49 -13.51 11.61
N GLY A 165 1.99 -12.96 12.74
CA GLY A 165 2.34 -11.55 12.88
C GLY A 165 1.25 -10.67 13.52
N ASP A 166 1.34 -9.34 13.37
CA ASP A 166 0.28 -8.41 13.76
C ASP A 166 -0.93 -8.60 12.80
N LEU A 167 -1.75 -9.62 13.06
CA LEU A 167 -2.91 -9.95 12.22
C LEU A 167 -4.09 -9.01 12.50
N VAL A 168 -4.83 -8.75 11.42
CA VAL A 168 -6.15 -8.14 11.48
C VAL A 168 -7.19 -9.22 11.21
N THR A 169 -8.05 -9.50 12.19
CA THR A 169 -9.20 -10.41 11.98
C THR A 169 -10.27 -9.69 11.17
N ALA A 170 -10.62 -10.23 10.00
CA ALA A 170 -11.71 -9.71 9.18
C ALA A 170 -12.84 -10.75 9.11
N THR A 171 -13.86 -10.53 9.94
CA THR A 171 -15.06 -11.37 9.92
C THR A 171 -16.04 -10.86 8.87
N ALA A 172 -16.23 -11.61 7.78
CA ALA A 172 -17.23 -11.28 6.78
C ALA A 172 -18.60 -11.90 7.15
N GLY A 173 -19.45 -11.08 7.78
CA GLY A 173 -20.88 -11.37 7.89
C GLY A 173 -21.54 -11.45 6.51
N HIS A 174 -22.48 -12.37 6.37
CA HIS A 174 -23.08 -12.84 5.12
C HIS A 174 -23.67 -11.73 4.21
N THR A 175 -22.91 -11.27 3.20
CA THR A 175 -23.42 -10.91 1.84
C THR A 175 -22.27 -10.86 0.82
N TRP A 176 -21.96 -11.99 0.19
CA TRP A 176 -21.40 -12.01 -1.16
C TRP A 176 -22.51 -12.50 -2.10
N ARG A 177 -23.07 -11.61 -2.90
CA ARG A 177 -23.83 -11.99 -4.10
C ARG A 177 -22.93 -11.70 -5.30
N PRO A 178 -22.48 -12.71 -6.06
CA PRO A 178 -21.91 -12.43 -7.38
C PRO A 178 -23.03 -11.85 -8.25
N GLY A 179 -22.66 -10.86 -9.07
CA GLY A 179 -23.57 -9.97 -9.80
C GLY A 179 -24.78 -10.65 -10.42
N SER A 180 -25.93 -10.02 -10.21
CA SER A 180 -27.09 -10.06 -11.10
C SER A 180 -26.82 -9.29 -12.38
#